data_AF-A0A2D6P1G8-F1
#
_entry.id   AF-A0A2D6P1G8-F1
#
_cell.length_a   1.000
_cell.length_b   1.000
_cell.length_c   1.000
_cell.angle_alpha   90.00
_cell.angle_beta   90.00
_cell.angle_gamma   90.00
#
_symmetry.space_group_name_H-M   'P 1'
#
loop_
_entity.id
_entity.type
_entity.pdbx_description
1 polymer ?
#
loop_
_entity_poly.entity_id
_entity_poly.type
_entity_poly.pdbx_seq_one_letter_code
_entity_poly.pdbx_strand_id
1 'polypeptide(L)'
;NLGPEPLGNSFNGDHLFKLSRKRKVPVKNFIMDSKIVVGVGNIYASEALYASGINPYSQSGKVTKKKYEELAIEIIKVLRQSIELGGTTLRDFVSGDSSPGYFKQSLKVYGREGEECFKCGTLIKSRRIGQRASAYCPKCQTRF
;
A
#
# COMPACT_ATOMS: atom_id res chain seq x y z
N ASN A 1 7.00 -20.36 1.67
CA ASN A 1 8.12 -19.41 1.59
C ASN A 1 7.59 -18.00 1.63
N LEU A 2 7.95 -17.25 2.68
CA LEU A 2 7.56 -15.86 2.89
C LEU A 2 8.60 -14.92 2.25
N GLY A 3 8.17 -13.72 1.87
CA GLY A 3 9.04 -12.63 1.43
C GLY A 3 9.73 -11.92 2.62
N PRO A 4 10.59 -10.92 2.35
CA PRO A 4 11.28 -10.17 3.39
C PRO A 4 10.31 -9.35 4.26
N GLU A 5 10.74 -9.09 5.49
CA GLU A 5 10.10 -8.10 6.37
C GLU A 5 10.38 -6.68 5.87
N PRO A 6 9.36 -5.81 5.73
CA PRO A 6 9.51 -4.46 5.20
C PRO A 6 10.47 -3.58 6.00
N LEU A 7 10.52 -3.77 7.33
CA LEU A 7 11.31 -2.94 8.24
C LEU A 7 12.74 -3.47 8.46
N GLY A 8 13.08 -4.61 7.85
CA GLY A 8 14.43 -5.17 7.87
C GLY A 8 15.30 -4.65 6.72
N ASN A 9 16.55 -5.09 6.67
CA ASN A 9 17.55 -4.57 5.72
C ASN A 9 17.39 -5.08 4.28
N SER A 10 16.54 -6.09 4.04
CA SER A 10 16.47 -6.78 2.75
C SER A 10 15.34 -6.28 1.83
N PHE A 11 14.45 -5.42 2.32
CA PHE A 11 13.32 -4.90 1.54
C PHE A 11 13.64 -3.53 0.92
N ASN A 12 13.52 -3.42 -0.40
CA ASN A 12 13.72 -2.16 -1.13
C ASN A 12 12.97 -2.17 -2.48
N GLY A 13 13.07 -1.05 -3.22
CA GLY A 13 12.42 -0.91 -4.53
C GLY A 13 12.97 -1.86 -5.60
N ASP A 14 14.27 -2.18 -5.55
CA ASP A 14 14.89 -3.10 -6.51
C ASP A 14 14.35 -4.52 -6.36
N HIS A 15 14.10 -4.98 -5.13
CA HIS A 15 13.41 -6.23 -4.82
C HIS A 15 12.01 -6.28 -5.45
N LEU A 16 11.19 -5.25 -5.23
CA LEU A 16 9.85 -5.15 -5.82
C LEU A 16 9.91 -5.10 -7.36
N PHE A 17 10.84 -4.33 -7.92
CA PHE A 17 11.01 -4.21 -9.36
C PHE A 17 11.37 -5.54 -10.00
N LYS A 18 12.37 -6.27 -9.45
CA LYS A 18 12.78 -7.58 -9.93
C LYS A 18 11.65 -8.60 -9.89
N LEU A 19 10.94 -8.70 -8.77
CA LEU A 19 9.84 -9.67 -8.61
C LEU A 19 8.58 -9.34 -9.41
N SER A 20 8.36 -8.06 -9.74
CA SER A 20 7.20 -7.63 -10.53
C SER A 20 7.36 -7.92 -12.02
N ARG A 21 8.58 -8.18 -12.51
CA ARG A 21 8.82 -8.35 -13.94
C ARG A 21 7.94 -9.46 -14.51
N LYS A 22 7.33 -9.18 -15.67
CA LYS A 22 6.38 -10.05 -16.40
C LYS A 22 5.05 -10.30 -15.69
N ARG A 23 4.81 -9.76 -14.49
CA ARG A 23 3.54 -9.91 -13.79
C ARG A 23 2.47 -8.96 -14.33
N LYS A 24 1.27 -9.48 -14.56
CA LYS A 24 0.10 -8.72 -15.04
C LYS A 24 -0.89 -8.39 -13.93
N VAL A 25 -0.68 -8.93 -12.72
CA VAL A 25 -1.56 -8.69 -11.58
C VAL A 25 -1.50 -7.22 -11.16
N PRO A 26 -2.60 -6.66 -10.62
CA PRO A 26 -2.62 -5.32 -10.04
C PRO A 26 -1.51 -5.15 -8.99
N VAL A 27 -0.83 -4.01 -9.00
CA VAL A 27 0.27 -3.71 -8.10
C VAL A 27 -0.14 -3.81 -6.63
N LYS A 28 -1.39 -3.47 -6.30
CA LYS A 28 -1.92 -3.65 -4.95
C LYS A 28 -1.93 -5.12 -4.51
N ASN A 29 -2.41 -6.03 -5.36
CA ASN A 29 -2.38 -7.46 -5.05
C ASN A 29 -0.95 -7.98 -4.96
N PHE A 30 -0.06 -7.47 -5.82
CA PHE A 30 1.35 -7.86 -5.82
C PHE A 30 2.04 -7.55 -4.49
N ILE A 31 1.88 -6.34 -3.95
CA ILE A 31 2.52 -5.98 -2.67
C ILE A 31 1.81 -6.54 -1.44
N MET A 32 0.59 -7.05 -1.58
CA MET A 32 -0.15 -7.71 -0.50
C MET A 32 0.07 -9.22 -0.45
N ASP A 33 0.80 -9.78 -1.41
CA ASP A 33 1.20 -11.18 -1.41
C ASP A 33 2.38 -11.38 -0.44
N SER A 34 2.16 -12.14 0.64
CA SER A 34 3.18 -12.43 1.66
C SER A 34 4.42 -13.15 1.11
N LYS A 35 4.37 -13.71 -0.11
CA LYS A 35 5.56 -14.25 -0.81
C LYS A 35 6.45 -13.13 -1.39
N ILE A 36 5.90 -11.93 -1.59
CA ILE A 36 6.61 -10.75 -2.12
C ILE A 36 7.15 -9.91 -0.98
N VAL A 37 6.31 -9.62 0.01
CA VAL A 37 6.65 -8.86 1.20
C VAL A 37 5.62 -9.17 2.28
N VAL A 38 6.06 -9.43 3.50
CA VAL A 38 5.15 -9.74 4.62
C VAL A 38 4.63 -8.46 5.29
N GLY A 39 3.52 -8.54 6.02
CA GLY A 39 3.01 -7.43 6.83
C GLY A 39 2.30 -6.29 6.08
N VAL A 40 2.27 -6.31 4.74
CA VAL A 40 1.59 -5.28 3.93
C VAL A 40 0.12 -5.66 3.71
N GLY A 41 -0.73 -5.25 4.65
CA GLY A 41 -2.18 -5.41 4.60
C GLY A 41 -2.92 -4.42 3.70
N ASN A 42 -4.26 -4.53 3.63
CA ASN A 42 -5.11 -3.75 2.73
C ASN A 42 -5.01 -2.23 2.95
N ILE A 43 -4.95 -1.81 4.22
CA ILE A 43 -4.85 -0.41 4.64
C ILE A 43 -3.50 0.14 4.18
N TYR A 44 -2.41 -0.48 4.64
CA TYR A 44 -1.04 -0.05 4.35
C TYR A 44 -0.74 -0.02 2.84
N ALA A 45 -1.21 -1.02 2.09
CA ALA A 45 -1.08 -1.04 0.64
C ALA A 45 -1.78 0.16 -0.01
N SER A 46 -3.00 0.51 0.43
CA SER A 46 -3.75 1.62 -0.14
C SER A 46 -3.08 2.96 0.15
N GLU A 47 -2.65 3.16 1.39
CA GLU A 47 -1.95 4.38 1.83
C GLU A 47 -0.59 4.55 1.14
N ALA A 48 0.23 3.49 1.06
CA ALA A 48 1.53 3.56 0.40
C ALA A 48 1.42 3.80 -1.11
N LEU A 49 0.42 3.20 -1.77
CA LEU A 49 0.15 3.45 -3.20
C LEU A 49 -0.33 4.89 -3.45
N TYR A 50 -1.12 5.46 -2.53
CA TYR A 50 -1.50 6.87 -2.60
C TYR A 50 -0.30 7.80 -2.38
N ALA A 51 0.54 7.51 -1.39
CA ALA A 51 1.72 8.30 -1.10
C ALA A 51 2.70 8.32 -2.28
N SER A 52 2.93 7.16 -2.91
CA SER A 52 3.80 6.99 -4.09
C SER A 52 3.15 7.40 -5.43
N GLY A 53 1.86 7.77 -5.43
CA GLY A 53 1.15 8.20 -6.63
C GLY A 53 0.94 7.09 -7.66
N ILE A 54 0.86 5.83 -7.24
CA ILE A 54 0.66 4.67 -8.12
C ILE A 54 -0.80 4.23 -8.04
N ASN A 55 -1.46 4.12 -9.18
CA ASN A 55 -2.83 3.60 -9.22
C ASN A 55 -2.84 2.12 -8.81
N PRO A 56 -3.70 1.69 -7.87
CA PRO A 56 -3.69 0.31 -7.36
C PRO A 56 -3.99 -0.75 -8.42
N TYR A 57 -4.62 -0.34 -9.53
CA TYR A 57 -4.95 -1.19 -10.68
C TYR A 57 -3.83 -1.30 -11.71
N SER A 58 -2.72 -0.56 -11.55
CA SER A 58 -1.58 -0.63 -12.48
C SER A 58 -1.04 -2.05 -12.55
N GLN A 59 -0.65 -2.50 -13.74
CA GLN A 59 -0.03 -3.80 -13.89
C GLN A 59 1.35 -3.75 -13.20
N SER A 60 1.58 -4.64 -12.23
CA SER A 60 2.83 -4.68 -11.47
C SER A 60 4.08 -4.68 -12.37
N GLY A 61 4.07 -5.48 -13.44
CA GLY A 61 5.18 -5.53 -14.40
C GLY A 61 5.41 -4.25 -15.22
N LYS A 62 4.49 -3.29 -15.21
CA LYS A 62 4.62 -2.01 -15.92
C LYS A 62 5.08 -0.85 -15.04
N VAL A 63 4.96 -0.99 -13.72
CA VAL A 63 5.47 0.02 -12.77
C VAL A 63 6.98 0.13 -12.94
N THR A 64 7.47 1.37 -13.04
CA THR A 64 8.88 1.69 -13.27
C THR A 64 9.73 1.43 -12.03
N LYS A 65 11.04 1.24 -12.21
CA LYS A 65 11.97 1.03 -11.09
C LYS A 65 11.92 2.19 -10.08
N LYS A 66 11.99 3.44 -10.56
CA LYS A 66 11.87 4.65 -9.74
C LYS A 66 10.59 4.65 -8.90
N LYS A 67 9.46 4.25 -9.48
CA LYS A 67 8.19 4.18 -8.73
C LYS A 67 8.18 3.07 -7.69
N TYR A 68 8.88 1.96 -7.92
CA TYR A 68 9.06 0.94 -6.91
C TYR A 68 9.98 1.38 -5.76
N GLU A 69 11.00 2.18 -6.03
CA GLU A 69 11.84 2.81 -5.00
C GLU A 69 11.02 3.74 -4.11
N GLU A 70 10.22 4.62 -4.72
CA GLU A 70 9.27 5.48 -3.99
C GLU A 70 8.27 4.64 -3.19
N LEU A 71 7.68 3.59 -3.78
CA LEU A 71 6.71 2.72 -3.11
C LEU A 71 7.31 1.98 -1.91
N ALA A 72 8.52 1.44 -2.03
CA ALA A 72 9.16 0.74 -0.92
C ALA A 72 9.40 1.67 0.27
N ILE A 73 9.85 2.90 0.02
CA ILE A 73 10.02 3.94 1.05
C ILE A 73 8.68 4.25 1.73
N GLU A 74 7.62 4.46 0.95
CA GLU A 74 6.30 4.79 1.51
C GLU A 74 5.68 3.61 2.27
N ILE A 75 5.89 2.36 1.86
CA ILE A 75 5.48 1.18 2.63
C ILE A 75 6.13 1.18 4.01
N ILE A 76 7.45 1.40 4.08
CA ILE A 76 8.20 1.46 5.34
C ILE A 76 7.68 2.59 6.22
N LYS A 77 7.47 3.79 5.67
CA LYS A 77 6.96 4.96 6.41
C LYS A 77 5.58 4.69 7.00
N VAL A 78 4.64 4.20 6.20
CA VAL A 78 3.27 3.91 6.64
C VAL A 78 3.26 2.86 7.74
N LEU A 79 4.07 1.80 7.61
CA LEU A 79 4.19 0.78 8.64
C LEU A 79 4.78 1.34 9.94
N ARG A 80 5.87 2.13 9.87
CA ARG A 80 6.45 2.78 11.07
C ARG A 80 5.45 3.69 11.76
N GLN A 81 4.73 4.52 11.01
CA GLN A 81 3.68 5.39 11.55
C GLN A 81 2.58 4.59 12.25
N SER A 82 2.19 3.44 11.70
CA SER A 82 1.19 2.58 12.35
C SER A 82 1.67 1.98 13.68
N ILE A 83 2.97 1.68 13.80
CA ILE A 83 3.58 1.18 15.05
C ILE A 83 3.65 2.31 16.08
N GLU A 84 4.08 3.50 15.67
CA GLU A 84 4.18 4.68 16.52
C GLU A 84 2.81 5.11 17.08
N LEU A 85 1.78 5.16 16.22
CA LEU A 85 0.42 5.58 16.61
C LEU A 85 -0.42 4.45 17.25
N GLY A 86 -0.02 3.20 17.07
CA GLY A 86 -0.81 2.02 17.48
C GLY A 86 -0.39 1.39 18.81
N GLY A 87 0.78 1.75 19.37
CA GLY A 87 1.35 1.06 20.52
C GLY A 87 1.87 -0.32 20.11
N THR A 88 3.20 -0.49 20.16
CA THR A 88 3.98 -1.72 19.95
C THR A 88 3.22 -3.06 19.94
N THR A 89 2.66 -3.51 18.80
CA THR A 89 2.66 -4.92 18.37
C THR A 89 2.07 -5.11 16.96
N LEU A 90 2.87 -5.58 16.00
CA LEU A 90 2.41 -6.13 14.71
C LEU A 90 1.70 -7.49 14.86
N ARG A 91 1.82 -8.14 16.03
CA ARG A 91 1.29 -9.49 16.31
C ARG A 91 -0.22 -9.52 16.53
N ASP A 92 -0.81 -8.44 17.04
CA ASP A 92 -2.26 -8.39 17.33
C ASP A 92 -3.11 -8.04 16.10
N PHE A 93 -2.47 -7.70 14.97
CA PHE A 93 -3.14 -7.28 13.74
C PHE A 93 -3.55 -8.43 12.81
N VAL A 94 -3.34 -9.68 13.21
CA VAL A 94 -3.74 -10.87 12.44
C VAL A 94 -5.14 -11.32 12.83
N SER A 95 -6.12 -10.42 12.81
CA SER A 95 -7.55 -10.75 12.75
C SER A 95 -8.33 -9.50 12.33
N GLY A 96 -9.41 -9.71 11.57
CA GLY A 96 -10.06 -8.72 10.72
C GLY A 96 -10.38 -7.36 11.38
N ASP A 97 -10.15 -6.29 10.62
CA ASP A 97 -10.78 -4.97 10.74
C ASP A 97 -10.54 -4.09 11.99
N SER A 98 -9.65 -4.44 12.92
CA SER A 98 -9.36 -3.60 14.11
C SER A 98 -8.01 -2.87 14.04
N SER A 99 -7.89 -1.85 13.18
CA SER A 99 -6.80 -0.87 13.32
C SER A 99 -7.06 0.04 14.54
N PRO A 100 -6.10 0.25 15.47
CA PRO A 100 -6.25 1.13 16.62
C PRO A 100 -6.68 2.53 16.16
N GLY A 101 -7.60 3.14 16.91
CA GLY A 101 -8.33 4.35 16.50
C GLY A 101 -7.45 5.52 16.07
N TYR A 102 -6.25 5.68 16.64
CA TYR A 102 -5.33 6.77 16.32
C TYR A 102 -4.75 6.67 14.90
N PHE A 103 -4.36 5.48 14.43
CA PHE A 103 -3.88 5.33 13.06
C PHE A 103 -5.01 5.59 12.04
N LYS A 104 -6.27 5.32 12.40
CA LYS A 104 -7.41 5.64 11.55
C LYS A 104 -7.53 7.14 11.24
N GLN A 105 -7.10 8.01 12.16
CA GLN A 105 -7.11 9.47 11.97
C GLN A 105 -6.03 9.96 10.98
N SER A 106 -4.96 9.18 10.75
CA SER A 106 -3.89 9.57 9.82
C SER A 106 -4.12 9.10 8.38
N LEU A 107 -5.12 8.24 8.14
CA LEU A 107 -5.44 7.68 6.83
C LEU A 107 -5.78 8.76 5.80
N LYS A 108 -5.19 8.64 4.61
CA LYS A 108 -5.36 9.61 3.53
C LYS A 108 -6.34 9.16 2.47
N VAL A 109 -6.52 7.85 2.27
CA VAL A 109 -7.47 7.31 1.28
C VAL A 109 -8.32 6.18 1.81
N TYR A 110 -7.78 5.30 2.67
CA TYR A 110 -8.50 4.13 3.13
C TYR A 110 -9.73 4.50 3.96
N GLY A 111 -10.89 3.94 3.61
CA GLY A 111 -12.16 4.24 4.29
C GLY A 111 -12.73 5.63 3.99
N ARG A 112 -12.08 6.43 3.13
CA ARG A 112 -12.46 7.81 2.78
C ARG A 112 -13.12 7.92 1.41
N GLU A 113 -13.83 6.88 0.97
CA GLU A 113 -14.53 6.91 -0.32
C GLU A 113 -15.57 8.04 -0.34
N GLY A 114 -15.60 8.80 -1.44
CA GLY A 114 -16.50 9.94 -1.56
C GLY A 114 -16.03 11.20 -0.84
N GLU A 115 -14.94 11.16 -0.08
CA GLU A 115 -14.32 12.34 0.52
C GLU A 115 -13.30 12.99 -0.42
N GLU A 116 -12.95 14.24 -0.14
CA GLU A 116 -11.93 14.97 -0.90
C GLU A 116 -10.51 14.45 -0.61
N CYS A 117 -9.74 14.31 -1.69
CA CYS A 117 -8.31 14.03 -1.61
C CYS A 117 -7.56 15.20 -1.00
N PHE A 118 -6.83 14.95 0.09
CA PHE A 118 -6.04 15.99 0.79
C PHE A 118 -4.96 16.66 -0.07
N LYS A 119 -4.55 16.06 -1.19
CA LYS A 119 -3.55 16.65 -2.11
C LYS A 119 -4.17 17.52 -3.20
N CYS A 120 -5.40 17.24 -3.64
CA CYS A 120 -5.92 17.84 -4.89
C CYS A 120 -7.43 18.12 -4.92
N GLY A 121 -8.16 17.88 -3.82
CA GLY A 121 -9.61 18.07 -3.71
C GLY A 121 -10.47 17.06 -4.47
N THR A 122 -9.91 16.29 -5.41
CA THR A 122 -10.70 15.29 -6.17
C THR A 122 -11.24 14.20 -5.26
N LEU A 123 -12.50 13.81 -5.46
CA LEU A 123 -13.13 12.75 -4.67
C LEU A 123 -12.38 11.42 -4.79
N ILE A 124 -12.12 10.81 -3.63
CA ILE A 124 -11.54 9.48 -3.52
C ILE A 124 -12.55 8.45 -4.04
N LYS A 125 -12.06 7.55 -4.90
CA LYS A 125 -12.84 6.44 -5.43
C LYS A 125 -12.45 5.16 -4.70
N SER A 126 -13.41 4.30 -4.40
CA SER A 126 -13.12 2.92 -4.03
C SER A 126 -13.62 1.98 -5.10
N ARG A 127 -12.84 0.94 -5.38
CA ARG A 127 -13.27 -0.20 -6.18
C ARG A 127 -12.67 -1.46 -5.57
N ARG A 128 -13.28 -2.61 -5.82
CA ARG A 128 -12.72 -3.89 -5.33
C ARG A 128 -11.58 -4.35 -6.24
N ILE A 129 -10.54 -4.93 -5.64
CA ILE A 129 -9.54 -5.76 -6.33
C ILE A 129 -9.62 -7.13 -5.66
N GLY A 130 -10.12 -8.13 -6.40
CA GLY A 130 -10.61 -9.36 -5.78
C GLY A 130 -11.76 -9.05 -4.81
N GLN A 131 -11.65 -9.52 -3.57
CA GLN A 131 -12.64 -9.28 -2.52
C GLN A 131 -12.30 -8.09 -1.60
N ARG A 132 -11.24 -7.34 -1.88
CA ARG A 132 -10.75 -6.26 -0.99
C ARG A 132 -11.00 -4.88 -1.58
N ALA A 133 -11.57 -3.98 -0.77
CA ALA A 133 -11.79 -2.59 -1.13
C ALA A 133 -10.45 -1.86 -1.37
N SER A 134 -10.41 -1.02 -2.39
CA SER A 134 -9.22 -0.29 -2.82
C SER A 134 -9.56 1.16 -3.10
N ALA A 135 -9.38 1.99 -2.07
CA ALA A 135 -9.53 3.43 -2.16
C ALA A 135 -8.30 4.07 -2.80
N TYR A 136 -8.51 5.03 -3.69
CA TYR A 136 -7.46 5.76 -4.39
C TYR A 136 -7.97 7.12 -4.90
N CYS A 137 -7.06 8.07 -5.05
CA CYS A 137 -7.34 9.33 -5.75
C CYS A 137 -7.14 9.14 -7.27
N PRO A 138 -8.17 9.31 -8.10
CA PRO A 138 -8.04 9.12 -9.55
C PRO A 138 -7.15 10.17 -10.23
N LYS A 139 -6.92 11.33 -9.59
CA LYS A 139 -6.07 12.41 -10.12
C LYS A 139 -4.61 12.28 -9.67
N CYS A 140 -4.36 11.95 -8.40
CA CYS A 140 -3.00 11.86 -7.86
C CYS A 140 -2.29 10.54 -8.20
N GLN A 141 -3.03 9.50 -8.58
CA GLN A 141 -2.47 8.17 -8.80
C GLN A 141 -2.58 7.75 -10.26
N THR A 142 -1.44 7.67 -10.94
CA THR A 142 -1.35 7.37 -12.37
C THR A 142 -1.26 5.87 -12.64
N ARG A 143 -1.75 5.45 -13.82
CA ARG A 143 -1.64 4.07 -14.30
C ARG A 143 -0.34 3.86 -15.06
N PHE A 144 0.16 2.63 -14.99
CA PHE A 144 1.33 2.13 -15.72
C PHE A 144 0.92 0.90 -16.54
#